data_AF-A0A1D6F165-F1
#
_entry.id   AF-A0A1D6F165-F1
#
_cell.length_a   1.000
_cell.length_b   1.000
_cell.length_c   1.000
_cell.angle_alpha   90.00
_cell.angle_beta   90.00
_cell.angle_gamma   90.00
#
_symmetry.space_group_name_H-M   'P 1'
#
loop_
_entity.id
_entity.type
_entity.pdbx_description
1 polymer ?
#
loop_
_entity_poly.entity_id
_entity_poly.type
_entity_poly.pdbx_seq_one_letter_code
_entity_poly.pdbx_strand_id
1 'polypeptide(L)'
;MLAEDGYSGVEVRVTPMCIEIIIRATRAQNILGIGACTTPIPLQSEKGRRIRELASVIQKRFNLSEGGVELYAEKLNNRGLCDIAQAESLRYKLLGELAVRRACYGVLLFVIESGTKGCEV
;
A
#
# COMPACT_ATOMS: atom_id res chain seq x y z
N MET A 1 -8.93 -3.75 4.17
CA MET A 1 -7.66 -4.46 4.48
C MET A 1 -6.46 -3.55 4.22
N LEU A 2 -6.03 -3.25 2.99
CA LEU A 2 -4.77 -2.50 2.77
C LEU A 2 -4.87 -0.98 2.96
N ALA A 3 -6.07 -0.40 2.88
CA ALA A 3 -6.31 1.03 3.17
C ALA A 3 -5.83 1.43 4.58
N GLU A 4 -6.07 0.57 5.57
CA GLU A 4 -5.58 0.79 6.93
C GLU A 4 -4.06 0.69 7.05
N ASP A 5 -3.35 0.19 6.04
CA ASP A 5 -1.90 0.15 6.01
C ASP A 5 -1.32 1.32 5.21
N GLY A 6 -2.17 2.27 4.80
CA GLY A 6 -1.84 3.43 3.97
C GLY A 6 -1.35 2.97 2.61
N TYR A 7 -2.18 2.19 1.93
CA TYR A 7 -1.97 1.78 0.56
C TYR A 7 -1.90 2.99 -0.35
N SER A 8 -0.98 2.97 -1.30
CA SER A 8 -0.79 4.06 -2.27
C SER A 8 -0.92 3.60 -3.70
N GLY A 9 -0.76 2.31 -3.97
CA GLY A 9 -0.70 1.86 -5.35
C GLY A 9 -0.08 0.48 -5.47
N VAL A 10 -0.14 -0.01 -6.69
CA VAL A 10 0.40 -1.30 -7.09
C VAL A 10 1.14 -1.12 -8.41
N GLU A 11 2.31 -1.70 -8.51
CA GLU A 11 3.07 -1.81 -9.76
C GLU A 11 3.08 -3.29 -10.15
N VAL A 12 2.68 -3.59 -11.38
CA VAL A 12 2.63 -4.97 -11.89
C VAL A 12 3.68 -5.11 -12.97
N ARG A 13 4.62 -6.03 -12.76
CA ARG A 13 5.64 -6.39 -13.75
C ARG A 13 5.34 -7.79 -14.24
N VAL A 14 5.16 -7.91 -15.55
CA VAL A 14 4.84 -9.19 -16.18
C VAL A 14 6.10 -9.71 -16.83
N THR A 15 6.56 -10.88 -16.39
CA THR A 15 7.58 -11.66 -17.10
C THR A 15 6.96 -12.95 -17.64
N PRO A 16 7.56 -13.59 -18.65
CA PRO A 16 7.07 -14.88 -19.16
C PRO A 16 7.10 -16.01 -18.11
N MET A 17 7.92 -15.87 -17.07
CA MET A 17 8.07 -16.89 -16.02
C MET A 17 7.16 -16.63 -14.81
N CYS A 18 6.98 -15.38 -14.42
CA CYS A 18 6.16 -14.99 -13.28
C CYS A 18 5.63 -13.55 -13.40
N ILE A 19 4.48 -13.32 -12.77
CA ILE A 19 3.92 -11.97 -12.59
C ILE A 19 4.35 -11.47 -11.21
N GLU A 20 5.10 -10.37 -11.19
CA GLU A 20 5.48 -9.70 -9.96
C GLU A 20 4.50 -8.57 -9.67
N ILE A 21 3.99 -8.51 -8.45
CA ILE A 21 3.06 -7.49 -7.99
C ILE A 21 3.70 -6.78 -6.79
N ILE A 22 4.05 -5.50 -6.97
CA ILE A 22 4.68 -4.67 -5.95
C ILE A 22 3.64 -3.73 -5.35
N ILE A 23 3.29 -3.96 -4.09
CA ILE A 23 2.33 -3.14 -3.35
C ILE A 23 3.08 -2.00 -2.64
N ARG A 24 2.76 -0.75 -2.97
CA ARG A 24 3.34 0.43 -2.33
C ARG A 24 2.45 0.85 -1.16
N ALA A 25 3.02 0.91 0.05
CA ALA A 25 2.28 1.31 1.24
C ALA A 25 3.15 2.04 2.27
N THR A 26 2.53 2.89 3.08
CA THR A 26 3.23 3.60 4.17
C THR A 26 3.64 2.66 5.31
N ARG A 27 2.79 1.67 5.63
CA ARG A 27 3.03 0.64 6.65
C ARG A 27 3.27 -0.74 6.01
N ALA A 28 4.25 -0.84 5.11
CA ALA A 28 4.59 -2.08 4.42
C ALA A 28 4.87 -3.28 5.36
N GLN A 29 5.36 -3.01 6.58
CA GLN A 29 5.58 -4.02 7.62
C GLN A 29 4.31 -4.76 8.04
N ASN A 30 3.15 -4.10 8.03
CA ASN A 30 1.87 -4.73 8.36
C ASN A 30 1.37 -5.68 7.26
N ILE A 31 1.86 -5.50 6.03
CA ILE A 31 1.52 -6.30 4.86
C ILE A 31 2.45 -7.52 4.77
N LEU A 32 3.76 -7.30 4.94
CA LEU A 32 4.80 -8.32 4.90
C LEU A 32 4.88 -9.17 6.19
N GLY A 33 4.57 -8.59 7.35
CA GLY A 33 4.89 -9.18 8.66
C GLY A 33 6.39 -9.25 8.97
N ILE A 34 7.24 -8.66 8.11
CA ILE A 34 8.71 -8.62 8.19
C ILE A 34 9.19 -7.25 7.68
N GLY A 35 10.32 -6.74 8.19
CA GLY A 35 11.01 -5.57 7.64
C GLY A 35 11.42 -5.81 6.19
N ALA A 36 11.29 -4.77 5.35
CA ALA A 36 11.54 -4.72 3.91
C ALA A 36 12.28 -5.95 3.33
N CYS A 37 11.54 -6.81 2.62
CA CYS A 37 12.11 -7.96 1.94
C CYS A 37 12.18 -7.64 0.45
N THR A 38 13.38 -7.33 -0.03
CA THR A 38 13.77 -7.37 -1.45
C THR A 38 13.97 -8.80 -1.96
N THR A 39 13.63 -9.81 -1.15
CA THR A 39 13.75 -11.24 -1.49
C THR A 39 12.40 -11.94 -1.37
N PRO A 40 12.12 -12.96 -2.21
CA PRO A 40 10.91 -13.75 -2.13
C PRO A 40 10.77 -14.42 -0.74
N ILE A 41 9.56 -14.37 -0.18
CA ILE A 41 9.29 -14.77 1.21
C ILE A 41 9.22 -16.31 1.27
N PRO A 42 10.01 -17.00 2.11
CA PRO A 42 9.95 -18.45 2.25
C PRO A 42 8.63 -18.91 2.90
N LEU A 43 8.08 -20.03 2.39
CA LEU A 43 6.72 -20.54 2.63
C LEU A 43 6.36 -20.93 4.08
N GLN A 44 7.30 -20.92 5.03
CA GLN A 44 7.15 -21.55 6.35
C GLN A 44 7.42 -20.60 7.53
N SER A 45 6.76 -19.43 7.58
CA SER A 45 6.69 -18.68 8.83
C SER A 45 5.31 -18.08 9.07
N GLU A 46 4.87 -17.99 10.33
CA GLU A 46 3.63 -17.29 10.73
C GLU A 46 3.67 -15.79 10.35
N LYS A 47 4.87 -15.27 10.07
CA LYS A 47 5.13 -13.93 9.52
C LYS A 47 4.86 -13.95 8.02
N GLY A 48 3.97 -13.09 7.53
CA GLY A 48 3.56 -13.06 6.11
C GLY A 48 2.35 -13.94 5.75
N ARG A 49 1.50 -14.30 6.73
CA ARG A 49 0.21 -14.96 6.44
C ARG A 49 -0.65 -14.13 5.46
N ARG A 50 -0.73 -12.82 5.71
CA ARG A 50 -1.59 -11.90 4.94
C ARG A 50 -1.19 -11.78 3.47
N ILE A 51 0.11 -11.69 3.17
CA ILE A 51 0.60 -11.63 1.79
C ILE A 51 0.45 -12.97 1.07
N ARG A 52 0.57 -14.11 1.77
CA ARG A 52 0.31 -15.44 1.21
C ARG A 52 -1.17 -15.67 0.89
N GLU A 53 -2.08 -15.26 1.78
CA GLU A 53 -3.52 -15.30 1.52
C GLU A 53 -3.88 -14.44 0.31
N LEU A 54 -3.27 -13.24 0.20
CA LEU A 54 -3.46 -12.37 -0.95
C LEU A 54 -2.94 -13.03 -2.25
N ALA A 55 -1.76 -13.68 -2.21
CA ALA A 55 -1.23 -14.45 -3.34
C ALA A 55 -2.19 -15.55 -3.78
N SER A 56 -2.72 -16.33 -2.81
CA SER A 56 -3.63 -17.44 -3.10
C SER A 56 -4.94 -16.96 -3.72
N VAL A 57 -5.48 -15.81 -3.26
CA VAL A 57 -6.68 -15.20 -3.85
C VAL A 57 -6.43 -14.77 -5.28
N ILE A 58 -5.28 -14.15 -5.57
CA ILE A 58 -4.92 -13.72 -6.93
C ILE A 58 -4.71 -14.93 -7.84
N GLN A 59 -3.95 -15.94 -7.40
CA GLN A 59 -3.72 -17.18 -8.14
C GLN A 59 -5.03 -17.86 -8.51
N LYS A 60 -5.94 -18.05 -7.54
CA LYS A 60 -7.25 -18.67 -7.76
C LYS A 60 -8.17 -17.84 -8.64
N ARG A 61 -8.15 -16.51 -8.50
CA ARG A 61 -9.02 -15.61 -9.28
C ARG A 61 -8.63 -15.56 -10.76
N PHE A 62 -7.35 -15.69 -11.05
CA PHE A 62 -6.82 -15.60 -12.42
C PHE A 62 -6.38 -16.95 -13.00
N ASN A 63 -6.66 -18.07 -12.31
CA ASN A 63 -6.26 -19.43 -12.70
C ASN A 63 -4.78 -19.56 -13.08
N LEU A 64 -3.91 -18.92 -12.30
CA LEU A 64 -2.46 -18.92 -12.54
C LEU A 64 -1.85 -20.21 -11.98
N SER A 65 -0.80 -20.70 -12.64
CA SER A 65 -0.05 -21.87 -12.17
C SER A 65 0.55 -21.60 -10.78
N GLU A 66 0.77 -22.64 -9.99
CA GLU A 66 1.49 -22.51 -8.73
C GLU A 66 2.86 -21.88 -8.98
N GLY A 67 3.17 -20.79 -8.26
CA GLY A 67 4.38 -20.00 -8.47
C GLY A 67 4.33 -18.98 -9.61
N GLY A 68 3.22 -18.87 -10.35
CA GLY A 68 3.06 -17.88 -11.44
C GLY A 68 2.87 -16.43 -10.97
N VAL A 69 2.75 -16.19 -9.66
CA VAL A 69 2.61 -14.85 -9.05
C VAL A 69 3.50 -14.71 -7.84
N GLU A 70 4.22 -13.61 -7.79
CA GLU A 70 5.00 -13.17 -6.64
C GLU A 70 4.53 -11.80 -6.16
N LEU A 71 4.37 -11.65 -4.84
CA LEU A 71 3.94 -10.39 -4.21
C LEU A 71 5.08 -9.80 -3.39
N TYR A 72 5.34 -8.52 -3.63
CA TYR A 72 6.30 -7.70 -2.92
C TYR A 72 5.58 -6.52 -2.25
N ALA A 73 6.15 -5.98 -1.18
CA ALA A 73 5.66 -4.72 -0.62
C ALA A 73 6.80 -3.72 -0.40
N GLU A 74 6.59 -2.52 -0.92
CA GLU A 74 7.55 -1.43 -0.90
C GLU A 74 7.06 -0.35 0.06
N LYS A 75 7.96 0.10 0.94
CA LYS A 75 7.65 1.20 1.85
C LYS A 75 7.74 2.53 1.09
N LEU A 76 6.70 3.36 1.25
CA LEU A 76 6.73 4.73 0.77
C LEU A 76 7.62 5.63 1.62
N ASN A 77 8.58 6.30 0.97
CA ASN A 77 9.48 7.23 1.64
C ASN A 77 8.78 8.57 1.98
N ASN A 78 8.06 9.17 1.02
CA ASN A 78 7.38 10.46 1.21
C ASN A 78 5.85 10.32 1.17
N ARG A 79 5.27 9.94 2.31
CA ARG A 79 3.80 9.80 2.47
C ARG A 79 3.03 11.10 2.20
N GLY A 80 3.66 12.26 2.39
CA GLY A 80 3.03 13.57 2.18
C GLY A 80 2.78 13.92 0.71
N LEU A 81 3.45 13.24 -0.21
CA LEU A 81 3.29 13.44 -1.66
C LEU A 81 2.43 12.34 -2.32
N CYS A 82 1.91 11.41 -1.53
CA CYS A 82 1.03 10.35 -2.02
C CYS A 82 -0.42 10.79 -1.91
N ASP A 83 -1.05 11.06 -3.06
CA ASP A 83 -2.44 11.47 -3.20
C ASP A 83 -3.43 10.53 -2.50
N ILE A 84 -3.32 9.21 -2.74
CA ILE A 84 -4.22 8.21 -2.14
C ILE A 84 -4.08 8.18 -0.62
N ALA A 85 -2.86 8.24 -0.09
CA ALA A 85 -2.64 8.27 1.36
C ALA A 85 -3.21 9.55 2.01
N GLN A 86 -3.15 10.69 1.31
CA GLN A 86 -3.74 11.94 1.79
C GLN A 86 -5.27 11.93 1.73
N ALA A 87 -5.85 11.37 0.66
CA ALA A 87 -7.30 11.18 0.54
C ALA A 87 -7.83 10.24 1.63
N GLU A 88 -7.11 9.14 1.92
CA GLU A 88 -7.44 8.27 3.04
C GLU A 88 -7.32 8.99 4.38
N SER A 89 -6.27 9.79 4.59
CA SER A 89 -6.12 10.62 5.79
C SER A 89 -7.30 11.59 5.97
N LEU A 90 -7.76 12.22 4.89
CA LEU A 90 -8.92 13.10 4.90
C LEU A 90 -10.19 12.33 5.29
N ARG A 91 -10.43 11.17 4.67
CA ARG A 91 -11.55 10.28 5.01
C ARG A 91 -11.53 9.90 6.49
N TYR A 92 -10.37 9.55 7.05
CA TYR A 92 -10.25 9.24 8.48
C TYR A 92 -10.59 10.43 9.38
N LYS A 93 -10.14 11.64 9.03
CA LYS A 93 -10.45 12.86 9.79
C LYS A 93 -11.94 13.20 9.74
N LEU A 94 -12.58 13.04 8.58
CA LEU A 94 -14.01 13.29 8.41
C LEU A 94 -14.88 12.26 9.14
N LEU A 95 -14.51 10.98 9.08
CA LEU A 95 -15.18 9.92 9.85
C LEU A 95 -14.98 10.09 11.37
N GLY A 96 -13.87 10.70 11.79
CA GLY A 96 -13.63 11.10 13.17
C GLY A 96 -14.33 12.39 13.59
N GLU A 97 -15.39 12.79 12.89
CA GLU A 97 -16.24 13.96 13.18
C GLU A 97 -15.50 15.32 13.20
N LEU A 98 -14.33 15.40 12.56
CA LEU A 98 -13.61 16.65 12.44
C LEU A 98 -14.32 17.56 11.43
N ALA A 99 -14.53 18.83 11.78
CA ALA A 99 -15.16 19.80 10.90
C ALA A 99 -14.46 19.86 9.52
N VAL A 100 -15.25 19.84 8.44
CA VAL A 100 -14.77 19.66 7.05
C VAL A 100 -13.61 20.61 6.71
N ARG A 101 -13.78 21.93 6.94
CA ARG A 101 -12.73 22.92 6.67
C ARG A 101 -11.44 22.61 7.43
N ARG A 102 -11.55 22.22 8.71
CA ARG A 102 -10.38 21.89 9.54
C ARG A 102 -9.67 20.62 9.04
N ALA A 103 -10.44 19.61 8.61
CA ALA A 103 -9.89 18.40 8.03
C ALA A 103 -9.14 18.68 6.72
N CYS A 104 -9.76 19.42 5.79
CA CYS A 104 -9.15 19.80 4.51
C CYS A 104 -7.90 20.66 4.70
N TYR A 105 -7.97 21.74 5.51
CA TYR A 105 -6.79 22.58 5.77
C TYR A 105 -5.64 21.80 6.41
N GLY A 106 -5.93 20.87 7.32
CA GLY A 106 -4.89 20.05 7.94
C GLY A 106 -4.23 19.05 7.00
N VAL A 107 -4.93 18.60 5.94
CA VAL A 107 -4.33 17.77 4.88
C VAL A 107 -3.55 18.66 3.91
N LEU A 108 -4.16 19.75 3.43
CA LEU A 108 -3.53 20.69 2.51
C LEU A 108 -2.20 21.24 3.05
N LEU A 109 -2.19 21.68 4.32
CA LEU A 109 -0.96 22.18 4.97
C LEU A 109 0.12 21.09 5.03
N PHE A 110 -0.23 19.86 5.40
CA PHE A 110 0.72 18.75 5.47
C PHE A 110 1.35 18.43 4.12
N VAL A 111 0.58 18.53 3.02
CA VAL A 111 1.08 18.30 1.66
C VAL A 111 2.01 19.44 1.22
N ILE A 112 1.66 20.68 1.53
CA ILE A 112 2.49 21.86 1.25
C ILE A 112 3.83 21.79 2.00
N GLU A 113 3.79 21.48 3.30
CA GLU A 113 4.99 21.30 4.13
C GLU A 113 5.87 20.12 3.66
N SER A 114 5.27 19.14 2.98
CA SER A 114 5.98 18.00 2.39
C SER A 114 6.69 18.34 1.06
N GLY A 115 6.61 19.60 0.60
CA GLY A 115 7.37 20.10 -0.56
C GLY A 115 6.65 19.96 -1.90
N THR A 116 5.32 19.95 -1.93
CA THR A 116 4.59 20.00 -3.22
C THR A 116 4.72 21.36 -3.90
N LYS A 117 4.55 21.39 -5.23
CA LYS A 117 4.39 22.64 -5.99
C LYS A 117 2.99 23.26 -5.83
N GLY A 118 2.00 22.43 -5.53
CA GLY A 118 0.59 22.82 -5.38
C GLY A 118 -0.26 21.60 -5.04
N CYS A 119 -1.42 21.82 -4.41
CA CYS A 119 -2.37 20.77 -4.05
C CYS A 119 -3.77 21.38 -3.96
N GLU A 120 -4.77 20.60 -4.34
CA GLU A 120 -6.20 20.90 -4.20
C GLU A 120 -6.86 19.72 -3.48
N VAL A 121 -7.90 20.02 -2.69
CA VAL A 121 -8.68 19.06 -1.90
C VAL A 121 -10.15 19.20 -2.23
#